data_AF-A0A0C9Y0L0-F1
#
_entry.id   AF-A0A0C9Y0L0-F1
#
_cell.length_a   1.000
_cell.length_b   1.000
_cell.length_c   1.000
_cell.angle_alpha   90.00
_cell.angle_beta   90.00
_cell.angle_gamma   90.00
#
_symmetry.space_group_name_H-M   'P 1'
#
loop_
_entity.id
_entity.type
_entity.pdbx_description
1 polymer ?
#
loop_
_entity_poly.entity_id
_entity_poly.type
_entity_poly.pdbx_seq_one_letter_code
_entity_poly.pdbx_strand_id
1 'polypeptide(L)'
;MHCVASFQVRNNGKINVFVNLEKPSLAVTVPPDETSPPFSSPGTYIIRSELENLPLPPPEIVVTFAPGETFEAKSINRPNLNVDIIAKFDFKKGDLISSLSPV
;
A
#
# COMPACT_ATOMS: atom_id res chain seq x y z
N MET A 1 1.95 17.78 11.76
CA MET A 1 1.12 16.55 11.61
C MET A 1 1.79 15.74 10.51
N HIS A 2 2.29 14.55 10.83
CA HIS A 2 3.05 13.72 9.90
C HIS A 2 2.09 12.95 9.01
N CYS A 3 2.27 13.03 7.70
CA CYS A 3 1.28 12.55 6.75
C CYS A 3 1.93 11.56 5.78
N VAL A 4 1.30 10.39 5.60
CA VAL A 4 1.68 9.47 4.53
C VAL A 4 1.41 10.18 3.21
N ALA A 5 2.45 10.41 2.42
CA ALA A 5 2.37 11.07 1.13
C ALA A 5 2.24 10.08 -0.02
N SER A 6 2.79 8.87 0.17
CA SER A 6 2.65 7.77 -0.76
C SER A 6 2.90 6.44 -0.07
N PHE A 7 2.56 5.34 -0.73
CA PHE A 7 2.99 4.01 -0.34
C PHE A 7 3.45 3.19 -1.54
N GLN A 8 4.20 2.12 -1.29
CA GLN A 8 4.62 1.13 -2.28
C GLN A 8 4.27 -0.26 -1.79
N VAL A 9 4.11 -1.19 -2.71
CA VAL A 9 3.89 -2.61 -2.41
C VAL A 9 5.09 -3.39 -2.91
N ARG A 10 5.77 -4.11 -2.01
CA ARG A 10 6.84 -5.04 -2.35
C ARG A 10 6.29 -6.45 -2.31
N ASN A 11 6.52 -7.21 -3.36
CA ASN A 11 6.13 -8.61 -3.43
C ASN A 11 7.30 -9.49 -2.95
N ASN A 12 7.15 -10.11 -1.78
CA ASN A 12 8.12 -11.07 -1.24
C ASN A 12 7.66 -12.53 -1.51
N GLY A 13 6.60 -12.70 -2.28
CA GLY A 13 6.06 -13.99 -2.68
C GLY A 13 6.71 -14.53 -3.96
N LYS A 14 6.19 -15.66 -4.45
CA LYS A 14 6.65 -16.33 -5.68
C LYS A 14 5.69 -16.18 -6.86
N ILE A 15 4.59 -15.47 -6.66
CA ILE A 15 3.51 -15.28 -7.65
C ILE A 15 3.30 -13.79 -7.87
N ASN A 16 2.80 -13.42 -9.04
CA ASN A 16 2.49 -12.02 -9.32
C ASN A 16 1.40 -11.50 -8.38
N VAL A 17 1.55 -10.25 -7.98
CA VAL A 17 0.57 -9.51 -7.18
C VAL A 17 0.00 -8.37 -8.02
N PHE A 18 -1.31 -8.17 -7.97
CA PHE A 18 -2.00 -7.08 -8.63
C PHE A 18 -2.46 -6.07 -7.60
N VAL A 19 -2.16 -4.80 -7.85
CA VAL A 19 -2.64 -3.66 -7.06
C VAL A 19 -3.58 -2.84 -7.92
N ASN A 20 -4.86 -2.81 -7.55
CA ASN A 20 -5.91 -2.15 -8.30
C ASN A 20 -6.50 -0.98 -7.51
N LEU A 21 -6.66 0.18 -8.14
CA LEU A 21 -7.45 1.31 -7.65
C LEU A 21 -8.69 1.42 -8.53
N GLU A 22 -9.89 1.42 -7.92
CA GLU A 22 -11.13 1.46 -8.70
C GLU A 22 -11.33 2.80 -9.43
N LYS A 23 -10.99 3.91 -8.77
CA LYS A 23 -11.15 5.27 -9.31
C LYS A 23 -10.03 6.22 -8.84
N PRO A 24 -9.26 6.83 -9.77
CA PRO A 24 -9.19 6.49 -11.19
C PRO A 24 -8.72 5.05 -11.38
N SER A 25 -9.21 4.37 -12.42
CA SER A 25 -8.86 2.97 -12.69
C SER A 25 -7.35 2.86 -12.92
N LEU A 26 -6.66 2.20 -12.00
CA LEU A 26 -5.24 1.88 -12.09
C LEU A 26 -5.07 0.41 -11.75
N ALA A 27 -4.30 -0.32 -12.55
CA ALA A 27 -3.92 -1.69 -12.28
C ALA A 27 -2.40 -1.81 -12.45
N VAL A 28 -1.71 -2.25 -11.39
CA VAL A 28 -0.27 -2.44 -11.38
C VAL A 28 0.02 -3.89 -11.03
N THR A 29 0.76 -4.57 -11.91
CA THR A 29 1.33 -5.89 -11.63
C THR A 29 2.69 -5.71 -10.95
N VAL A 30 2.90 -6.42 -9.84
CA VAL A 30 4.16 -6.46 -9.09
C VAL A 30 4.70 -7.90 -9.17
N PRO A 31 5.73 -8.15 -9.99
CA PRO A 31 6.39 -9.45 -10.08
C PRO A 31 7.02 -9.88 -8.74
N PRO A 32 7.33 -11.18 -8.57
CA PRO A 32 8.09 -11.68 -7.43
C PRO A 32 9.38 -10.91 -7.20
N ASP A 33 9.70 -10.62 -5.94
CA ASP A 33 10.88 -9.88 -5.47
C ASP A 33 10.99 -8.43 -5.98
N GLU A 34 9.96 -7.91 -6.65
CA GLU A 34 9.90 -6.53 -7.12
C GLU A 34 9.08 -5.60 -6.20
N THR A 35 9.24 -4.30 -6.41
CA THR A 35 8.49 -3.25 -5.69
C THR A 35 7.76 -2.35 -6.68
N SER A 36 6.49 -2.07 -6.39
CA SER A 36 5.66 -1.20 -7.22
C SER A 36 6.20 0.23 -7.33
N PRO A 37 5.80 1.01 -8.34
CA PRO A 37 5.86 2.47 -8.30
C PRO A 37 5.12 3.02 -7.05
N PRO A 38 5.45 4.25 -6.60
CA PRO A 38 4.74 4.89 -5.49
C PRO A 38 3.31 5.26 -5.87
N PHE A 39 2.37 4.90 -4.99
CA PHE A 39 0.96 5.28 -5.07
C PHE A 39 0.74 6.52 -4.22
N SER A 40 0.33 7.62 -4.86
CA SER A 40 0.06 8.92 -4.20
C SER A 40 -1.38 9.39 -4.39
N SER A 41 -2.19 8.67 -5.16
CA SER A 41 -3.60 9.03 -5.38
C SER A 41 -4.45 8.61 -4.19
N PRO A 42 -5.44 9.41 -3.76
CA PRO A 42 -6.41 8.97 -2.79
C PRO A 42 -7.32 7.88 -3.36
N GLY A 43 -7.74 6.95 -2.50
CA GLY A 43 -8.76 5.96 -2.78
C GLY A 43 -8.51 4.61 -2.11
N THR A 44 -9.26 3.61 -2.56
CA THR A 44 -9.19 2.24 -2.05
C THR A 44 -8.43 1.36 -3.03
N TYR A 45 -7.28 0.86 -2.59
CA TYR A 45 -6.44 -0.05 -3.32
C TYR A 45 -6.72 -1.49 -2.89
N ILE A 46 -6.85 -2.38 -3.87
CA ILE A 46 -7.10 -3.80 -3.66
C ILE A 46 -5.88 -4.57 -4.15
N ILE A 47 -5.26 -5.32 -3.25
CA ILE A 47 -4.06 -6.13 -3.51
C ILE A 47 -4.47 -7.60 -3.52
N ARG A 48 -4.23 -8.29 -4.63
CA ARG A 48 -4.60 -9.71 -4.85
C ARG A 48 -3.48 -10.47 -5.55
N SER A 49 -3.44 -11.78 -5.40
CA SER A 49 -2.56 -12.62 -6.22
C SER A 49 -3.20 -13.02 -7.56
N GLU A 50 -2.38 -13.43 -8.52
CA GLU A 50 -2.84 -13.96 -9.82
C GLU A 50 -3.72 -15.20 -9.73
N LEU A 51 -3.58 -15.98 -8.66
CA LEU A 51 -4.14 -17.34 -8.56
C LEU A 51 -5.37 -17.43 -7.64
N GLU A 52 -5.83 -16.31 -7.05
CA GLU A 52 -6.96 -16.31 -6.12
C GLU A 52 -8.32 -16.29 -6.86
N ASN A 53 -8.67 -17.41 -7.50
CA ASN A 53 -10.04 -17.71 -7.98
C ASN A 53 -10.87 -18.45 -6.91
N LEU A 54 -10.94 -17.91 -5.69
CA LEU A 54 -11.48 -18.59 -4.50
C LEU A 54 -12.54 -17.72 -3.75
N PRO A 55 -13.37 -18.33 -2.87
CA PRO A 55 -14.78 -18.01 -2.68
C PRO A 55 -15.03 -16.59 -2.15
N LEU A 56 -16.20 -16.01 -2.46
CA LEU A 56 -16.57 -14.65 -2.09
C LEU A 56 -16.70 -14.45 -0.56
N PRO A 57 -16.13 -13.36 0.01
CA PRO A 57 -15.28 -12.37 -0.66
C PRO A 57 -13.90 -12.93 -1.06
N PRO A 58 -13.29 -12.49 -2.17
CA PRO A 58 -11.97 -12.99 -2.55
C PRO A 58 -10.95 -12.68 -1.44
N PRO A 59 -9.93 -13.53 -1.23
CA PRO A 59 -8.82 -13.19 -0.35
C PRO A 59 -8.05 -12.00 -0.92
N GLU A 60 -7.89 -10.94 -0.12
CA GLU A 60 -7.27 -9.69 -0.58
C GLU A 60 -6.73 -8.86 0.58
N ILE A 61 -5.88 -7.88 0.25
CA ILE A 61 -5.52 -6.80 1.17
C ILE A 61 -6.11 -5.51 0.62
N VAL A 62 -6.92 -4.84 1.44
CA VAL A 62 -7.54 -3.56 1.12
C VAL A 62 -6.76 -2.45 1.81
N VAL A 63 -6.26 -1.49 1.03
CA VAL A 63 -5.58 -0.29 1.53
C VAL A 63 -6.47 0.93 1.25
N THR A 64 -6.99 1.55 2.31
CA THR A 64 -7.69 2.84 2.22
C THR A 64 -6.68 3.93 2.44
N PHE A 65 -6.45 4.75 1.42
CA PHE A 65 -5.41 5.76 1.43
C PHE A 65 -5.98 7.13 1.05
N ALA A 66 -5.75 8.12 1.89
CA ALA A 66 -5.97 9.53 1.61
C ALA A 66 -4.69 10.26 2.05
N PRO A 67 -3.85 10.75 1.12
CA PRO A 67 -2.61 11.42 1.46
C PRO A 67 -2.89 12.58 2.41
N GLY A 68 -2.13 12.72 3.50
CA GLY A 68 -2.45 13.75 4.51
C GLY A 68 -3.32 13.28 5.66
N GLU A 69 -4.20 12.30 5.42
CA GLU A 69 -5.36 12.08 6.29
C GLU A 69 -5.44 10.64 6.81
N THR A 70 -5.45 9.65 5.92
CA THR A 70 -5.74 8.26 6.27
C THR A 70 -4.81 7.31 5.56
N PHE A 71 -4.28 6.34 6.30
CA PHE A 71 -3.62 5.18 5.74
C PHE A 71 -4.01 3.96 6.58
N GLU A 72 -4.84 3.09 6.01
CA GLU A 72 -5.31 1.88 6.67
C GLU A 72 -5.13 0.68 5.74
N ALA A 73 -4.51 -0.39 6.23
CA ALA A 73 -4.38 -1.66 5.51
C ALA A 73 -5.12 -2.76 6.27
N LYS A 74 -6.00 -3.48 5.59
CA LYS A 74 -6.81 -4.57 6.15
C LYS A 74 -6.66 -5.83 5.30
N SER A 75 -6.44 -6.96 5.96
CA SER A 75 -6.44 -8.27 5.34
C SER A 75 -7.86 -8.87 5.36
N ILE A 76 -8.34 -9.33 4.22
CA ILE A 76 -9.67 -9.93 4.03
C ILE A 76 -9.50 -11.40 3.64
N ASN A 77 -10.19 -12.29 4.36
CA ASN A 77 -10.20 -13.74 4.09
C ASN A 77 -8.83 -14.43 4.04
N ARG A 78 -7.88 -13.92 4.84
CA ARG A 78 -6.54 -14.51 5.02
C ARG A 78 -5.86 -14.82 3.68
N PRO A 79 -5.58 -13.79 2.86
CA PRO A 79 -4.93 -13.98 1.57
C PRO A 79 -3.58 -14.63 1.79
N ASN A 80 -3.21 -15.53 0.89
CA ASN A 80 -1.89 -16.15 0.90
C ASN A 80 -0.90 -15.25 0.16
N LEU A 81 -0.81 -14.00 0.62
CA LEU A 81 0.04 -12.95 0.07
C LEU A 81 1.21 -12.70 1.00
N ASN A 82 2.42 -12.78 0.46
CA ASN A 82 3.62 -12.35 1.14
C ASN A 82 4.07 -11.00 0.55
N VAL A 83 3.58 -9.91 1.12
CA VAL A 83 3.85 -8.55 0.63
C VAL A 83 4.20 -7.61 1.78
N ASP A 84 5.09 -6.66 1.52
CA ASP A 84 5.29 -5.51 2.41
C ASP A 84 4.59 -4.28 1.84
N ILE A 85 3.91 -3.53 2.71
CA ILE A 85 3.32 -2.23 2.35
C ILE A 85 4.18 -1.14 2.98
N ILE A 86 4.91 -0.43 2.14
CA ILE A 86 5.93 0.55 2.55
C ILE A 86 5.31 1.95 2.45
N ALA A 87 4.90 2.52 3.57
CA ALA A 87 4.40 3.90 3.64
C ALA A 87 5.56 4.91 3.72
N LYS A 88 5.52 5.95 2.89
CA LYS A 88 6.48 7.06 2.88
C LYS A 88 5.83 8.32 3.43
N PHE A 89 6.48 8.91 4.43
CA PHE A 89 6.07 10.16 5.05
C PHE A 89 6.91 11.30 4.48
N ASP A 90 6.27 12.32 3.94
CA ASP A 90 6.96 13.55 3.56
C ASP A 90 7.02 14.48 4.77
N PHE A 91 8.23 14.73 5.23
CA PHE A 91 8.50 15.75 6.24
C PHE A 91 8.79 17.06 5.53
N LYS A 92 8.00 18.12 5.80
CA LYS A 92 8.45 19.47 5.44
C LYS A 92 9.77 19.71 6.18
N LYS A 93 10.78 20.18 5.45
CA LYS A 93 12.21 20.30 5.84
C LYS A 93 12.52 21.11 7.13
N GLY A 94 11.52 21.49 7.92
CA GLY A 94 11.66 22.20 9.20
C GLY A 94 11.06 21.48 10.43
N ASP A 95 10.37 20.35 10.27
CA ASP A 95 9.62 19.70 11.37
C ASP A 95 10.42 18.65 12.15
N LEU A 96 11.61 18.24 11.68
CA LEU A 96 12.42 17.22 12.36
C LEU A 96 13.47 17.79 13.33
N ILE A 97 13.80 19.08 13.20
CA ILE A 97 14.85 19.72 14.00
C ILE A 97 14.26 20.37 15.26
N SER A 98 13.00 20.80 15.23
CA SER A 98 12.31 21.38 16.38
C SER A 98 11.92 20.36 17.46
N SER A 99 11.81 19.07 17.11
CA SER A 99 11.52 17.97 18.05
C SER A 99 12.76 17.40 18.75
N LEU A 100 13.97 17.81 18.33
CA LEU A 100 15.24 17.45 18.97
C LEU A 100 15.77 18.67 19.74
N SER A 101 14.97 19.22 20.65
CA SER A 101 15.52 20.10 21.67
C SER A 101 16.26 19.21 22.67
N PRO A 102 17.60 19.32 22.82
CA PRO A 102 18.29 18.62 23.89
C PRO A 102 17.85 19.26 25.22
N VAL A 103 17.40 18.42 26.16
CA VAL A 103 17.23 18.79 27.57
C VAL A 103 18.60 18.91 28.21
#